data_AF-A0A6G7Z1V5-F1
#
_entry.id   AF-A0A6G7Z1V5-F1
#
_cell.length_a   1.000
_cell.length_b   1.000
_cell.length_c   1.000
_cell.angle_alpha   90.00
_cell.angle_beta   90.00
_cell.angle_gamma   90.00
#
_symmetry.space_group_name_H-M   'P 1'
#
loop_
_entity.id
_entity.type
_entity.pdbx_description
1 polymer ?
#
loop_
_entity_poly.entity_id
_entity_poly.type
_entity_poly.pdbx_seq_one_letter_code
_entity_poly.pdbx_strand_id
1 'polypeptide(L)'
;MSVPTDLGLSYELDLDINLAGPGVTPAIWQQIRFTSAINPQHAPTLVDAATYDDEGAQNQAKLGESANLAFTIQSQRNPDGSFLPEVQALLNAAKPGTRGNAALAEVRVYDSLGADYAFQGIYSVQMDRGNTGNADLGGWSATLTGKGKIKPIANPAPAGGSPSAPPVLGSAAPSAAAAGDIVTIKGSGFAGVLLATAVKVGATSATSISVVGDSTIVAVVPAGSAGSAPITVTHPTNGASNALPYTRGA
;
A
#
# COMPACT_ATOMS: atom_id res chain seq x y z
N MET A 1 -1.37 38.36 14.78
CA MET A 1 -1.70 38.22 13.35
C MET A 1 -1.70 36.74 13.04
N SER A 2 -2.75 36.20 12.43
CA SER A 2 -2.76 34.81 11.96
C SER A 2 -1.75 34.67 10.82
N VAL A 3 -0.90 33.66 10.89
CA VAL A 3 0.01 33.29 9.79
C VAL A 3 -0.86 32.78 8.63
N PRO A 4 -0.55 33.11 7.36
CA PRO A 4 -1.25 32.54 6.21
C PRO A 4 -1.14 31.01 6.22
N THR A 5 -2.25 30.33 5.94
CA THR A 5 -2.32 28.86 5.82
C THR A 5 -3.01 28.50 4.52
N ASP A 6 -2.61 27.38 3.91
CA ASP A 6 -3.29 26.80 2.77
C ASP A 6 -4.46 25.89 3.20
N LEU A 7 -5.38 25.60 2.28
CA LEU A 7 -6.49 24.67 2.51
C LEU A 7 -6.03 23.22 2.29
N GLY A 8 -6.41 22.32 3.20
CA GLY A 8 -6.27 20.88 2.99
C GLY A 8 -7.36 20.34 2.05
N LEU A 9 -6.99 19.34 1.26
CA LEU A 9 -7.81 18.80 0.19
C LEU A 9 -8.30 17.39 0.54
N SER A 10 -9.53 17.05 0.16
CA SER A 10 -10.16 15.75 0.50
C SER A 10 -9.53 14.54 -0.22
N TYR A 11 -8.55 14.77 -1.09
CA TYR A 11 -7.83 13.76 -1.88
C TYR A 11 -6.35 13.64 -1.45
N GLU A 12 -6.06 14.01 -0.20
CA GLU A 12 -4.71 13.91 0.39
C GLU A 12 -4.49 12.61 1.16
N LEU A 13 -5.41 11.65 1.10
CA LEU A 13 -5.23 10.33 1.73
C LEU A 13 -5.01 9.24 0.69
N ASP A 14 -4.07 8.35 0.99
CA ASP A 14 -3.81 7.13 0.25
C ASP A 14 -4.10 5.88 1.11
N LEU A 15 -4.42 4.79 0.42
CA LEU A 15 -4.73 3.49 1.02
C LEU A 15 -3.88 2.40 0.37
N ASP A 16 -3.23 1.58 1.18
CA ASP A 16 -2.59 0.35 0.71
C ASP A 16 -3.13 -0.88 1.43
N ILE A 17 -3.21 -2.00 0.70
CA ILE A 17 -3.54 -3.32 1.22
C ILE A 17 -2.31 -4.24 1.22
N ASN A 18 -2.15 -5.05 2.26
CA ASN A 18 -1.13 -6.10 2.31
C ASN A 18 -1.61 -7.35 1.55
N LEU A 19 -1.08 -7.57 0.35
CA LEU A 19 -1.41 -8.72 -0.49
C LEU A 19 -0.77 -10.04 -0.01
N ALA A 20 0.22 -10.00 0.89
CA ALA A 20 0.73 -11.21 1.52
C ALA A 20 -0.28 -11.85 2.50
N GLY A 21 -1.28 -11.05 2.91
CA GLY A 21 -2.31 -11.42 3.86
C GLY A 21 -2.12 -10.76 5.24
N PRO A 22 -3.17 -10.73 6.07
CA PRO A 22 -3.13 -9.97 7.32
C PRO A 22 -2.11 -10.51 8.33
N GLY A 23 -1.21 -9.64 8.80
CA GLY A 23 -0.17 -9.99 9.77
C GLY A 23 0.99 -10.80 9.20
N VAL A 24 1.04 -11.01 7.89
CA VAL A 24 2.13 -11.75 7.22
C VAL A 24 3.35 -10.85 7.03
N THR A 25 4.53 -11.39 7.33
CA THR A 25 5.83 -10.71 7.18
C THR A 25 6.76 -11.52 6.27
N PRO A 26 7.40 -10.93 5.25
CA PRO A 26 7.30 -9.52 4.87
C PRO A 26 5.93 -9.18 4.26
N ALA A 27 5.43 -7.99 4.58
CA ALA A 27 4.21 -7.46 3.98
C ALA A 27 4.45 -7.08 2.51
N ILE A 28 3.44 -7.31 1.67
CA ILE A 28 3.42 -6.96 0.25
C ILE A 28 2.39 -5.84 0.09
N TRP A 29 2.81 -4.60 0.27
CA TRP A 29 1.92 -3.44 0.18
C TRP A 29 1.58 -3.12 -1.28
N GLN A 30 0.29 -2.92 -1.57
CA GLN A 30 -0.22 -2.49 -2.86
C GLN A 30 -1.24 -1.37 -2.65
N GLN A 31 -1.09 -0.25 -3.37
CA GLN A 31 -2.08 0.83 -3.33
C GLN A 31 -3.42 0.38 -3.87
N ILE A 32 -4.48 0.74 -3.14
CA ILE A 32 -5.86 0.62 -3.57
C ILE A 32 -6.15 1.78 -4.51
N ARG A 33 -6.07 1.52 -5.82
CA ARG A 33 -6.21 2.57 -6.83
C ARG A 33 -7.67 2.95 -7.08
N PHE A 34 -7.86 4.14 -7.64
CA PHE A 34 -9.18 4.69 -8.04
C PHE A 34 -10.15 4.84 -6.87
N THR A 35 -9.61 5.13 -5.69
CA THR A 35 -10.36 5.37 -4.47
C THR A 35 -10.87 6.81 -4.40
N SER A 36 -12.01 6.98 -3.75
CA SER A 36 -12.55 8.27 -3.36
C SER A 36 -13.31 8.15 -2.05
N ALA A 37 -13.65 9.29 -1.44
CA ALA A 37 -14.37 9.35 -0.17
C ALA A 37 -13.70 8.52 0.96
N ILE A 38 -12.37 8.55 1.03
CA ILE A 38 -11.59 7.86 2.06
C ILE A 38 -11.93 8.49 3.42
N ASN A 39 -12.50 7.70 4.30
CA ASN A 39 -13.04 8.14 5.58
C ASN A 39 -12.64 7.19 6.72
N PRO A 40 -11.47 7.41 7.35
CA PRO A 40 -11.09 6.71 8.56
C PRO A 40 -11.90 7.22 9.76
N GLN A 41 -12.46 6.30 10.54
CA GLN A 41 -13.31 6.61 11.69
C GLN A 41 -12.76 5.97 12.95
N HIS A 42 -12.30 6.81 13.88
CA HIS A 42 -11.69 6.40 15.14
C HIS A 42 -12.62 6.75 16.30
N ALA A 43 -13.41 5.79 16.77
CA ALA A 43 -14.38 6.01 17.83
C ALA A 43 -13.83 5.53 19.18
N PRO A 44 -13.75 6.41 20.21
CA PRO A 44 -13.28 6.02 21.53
C PRO A 44 -14.32 5.16 22.25
N THR A 45 -13.84 4.18 23.01
CA THR A 45 -14.65 3.51 24.04
C THR A 45 -14.44 4.25 25.35
N LEU A 46 -15.49 4.90 25.83
CA LEU A 46 -15.47 5.70 27.05
C LEU A 46 -16.20 4.97 28.17
N VAL A 47 -15.65 5.02 29.38
CA VAL A 47 -16.31 4.56 30.59
C VAL A 47 -16.35 5.72 31.57
N ASP A 48 -17.45 5.81 32.32
CA ASP A 48 -17.56 6.77 33.41
C ASP A 48 -16.59 6.39 34.53
N ALA A 49 -15.71 7.32 34.85
CA ALA A 49 -14.69 7.21 35.88
C ALA A 49 -14.91 8.26 36.99
N ALA A 50 -16.11 8.84 37.06
CA ALA A 50 -16.44 9.84 38.08
C ALA A 50 -16.31 9.27 39.49
N THR A 51 -15.73 10.10 40.34
CA THR A 51 -15.56 9.90 41.77
C THR A 51 -16.30 11.00 42.54
N TYR A 52 -16.40 10.89 43.86
CA TYR A 52 -16.99 11.97 44.67
C TYR A 52 -16.19 13.28 44.56
N ASP A 53 -14.89 13.21 44.28
CA ASP A 53 -14.03 14.38 44.10
C ASP A 53 -14.39 15.21 42.85
N ASP A 54 -15.14 14.62 41.91
CA ASP A 54 -15.64 15.29 40.71
C ASP A 54 -16.94 16.09 40.99
N GLU A 55 -17.46 16.09 42.22
CA GLU A 55 -18.64 16.86 42.67
C GLU A 55 -19.90 16.68 41.79
N GLY A 56 -20.06 15.50 41.17
CA GLY A 56 -21.16 15.19 40.27
C GLY A 56 -20.97 15.62 38.81
N ALA A 57 -19.79 16.14 38.46
CA ALA A 57 -19.40 16.36 37.07
C ALA A 57 -19.07 15.03 36.37
N GLN A 58 -19.32 14.99 35.06
CA GLN A 58 -19.04 13.81 34.25
C GLN A 58 -17.53 13.67 34.00
N ASN A 59 -16.96 12.50 34.29
CA ASN A 59 -15.55 12.18 34.05
C ASN A 59 -15.47 10.93 33.17
N GLN A 60 -15.06 11.09 31.92
CA GLN A 60 -15.00 9.98 30.96
C GLN A 60 -13.55 9.57 30.68
N ALA A 61 -13.22 8.34 31.04
CA ALA A 61 -11.94 7.73 30.70
C ALA A 61 -12.04 6.97 29.37
N LYS A 62 -11.12 7.26 28.43
CA LYS A 62 -10.96 6.45 27.21
C LYS A 62 -10.19 5.18 27.53
N LEU A 63 -10.87 4.03 27.47
CA LEU A 63 -10.28 2.71 27.74
C LEU A 63 -9.94 1.93 26.46
N GLY A 64 -10.48 2.36 25.33
CA GLY A 64 -10.28 1.69 24.06
C GLY A 64 -10.64 2.56 22.87
N GLU A 65 -10.52 1.97 21.70
CA GLU A 65 -10.86 2.61 20.44
C GLU A 65 -11.24 1.54 19.42
N SER A 66 -12.28 1.81 18.63
CA SER A 66 -12.55 1.10 17.38
C SER A 66 -12.09 1.96 16.21
N ALA A 67 -11.53 1.32 15.19
CA ALA A 67 -11.17 2.00 13.95
C ALA A 67 -11.89 1.35 12.78
N ASN A 68 -12.73 2.12 12.12
CA ASN A 68 -13.39 1.71 10.88
C ASN A 68 -12.82 2.52 9.73
N LEU A 69 -12.96 2.01 8.53
CA LEU A 69 -12.54 2.68 7.31
C LEU A 69 -13.62 2.47 6.25
N ALA A 70 -14.11 3.56 5.68
CA ALA A 70 -15.03 3.52 4.55
C ALA A 70 -14.41 4.26 3.36
N PHE A 71 -14.63 3.75 2.16
CA PHE A 71 -14.20 4.40 0.92
C PHE A 71 -14.96 3.79 -0.27
N THR A 72 -14.95 4.50 -1.39
CA THR A 72 -15.46 4.01 -2.67
C THR A 72 -14.31 3.72 -3.63
N ILE A 73 -14.49 2.71 -4.50
CA ILE A 73 -13.53 2.34 -5.54
C ILE A 73 -14.26 2.36 -6.88
N GLN A 74 -13.76 3.12 -7.85
CA GLN A 74 -14.26 3.00 -9.22
C GLN A 74 -13.83 1.64 -9.81
N SER A 75 -14.77 0.90 -10.40
CA SER A 75 -14.48 -0.42 -10.96
C SER A 75 -13.58 -0.30 -12.20
N GLN A 76 -12.41 -0.91 -12.14
CA GLN A 76 -11.47 -1.03 -13.26
C GLN A 76 -11.08 -2.51 -13.44
N ARG A 77 -10.73 -2.87 -14.67
CA ARG A 77 -10.29 -4.23 -15.02
C ARG A 77 -8.99 -4.20 -15.80
N ASN A 78 -8.21 -5.26 -15.66
CA ASN A 78 -7.06 -5.52 -16.50
C ASN A 78 -7.52 -5.83 -17.95
N PRO A 79 -6.62 -5.76 -18.94
CA PRO A 79 -6.95 -6.11 -20.33
C PRO A 79 -7.50 -7.54 -20.51
N ASP A 80 -7.15 -8.46 -19.61
CA ASP A 80 -7.67 -9.84 -19.58
C ASP A 80 -9.05 -9.98 -18.92
N GLY A 81 -9.64 -8.86 -18.47
CA GLY A 81 -10.94 -8.81 -17.80
C GLY A 81 -10.90 -9.12 -16.30
N SER A 82 -9.75 -9.49 -15.73
CA SER A 82 -9.60 -9.71 -14.29
C SER A 82 -9.72 -8.40 -13.50
N PHE A 83 -10.12 -8.49 -12.23
CA PHE A 83 -10.03 -7.36 -11.32
C PHE A 83 -8.57 -7.06 -10.96
N LEU A 84 -8.29 -5.81 -10.61
CA LEU A 84 -7.00 -5.42 -10.06
C LEU A 84 -6.70 -6.22 -8.78
N PRO A 85 -5.43 -6.58 -8.50
CA PRO A 85 -5.09 -7.48 -7.39
C PRO A 85 -5.56 -6.96 -6.02
N GLU A 86 -5.50 -5.66 -5.79
CA GLU A 86 -6.01 -5.00 -4.58
C GLU A 86 -7.53 -5.17 -4.40
N VAL A 87 -8.30 -5.01 -5.50
CA VAL A 87 -9.77 -5.12 -5.50
C VAL A 87 -10.16 -6.58 -5.37
N GLN A 88 -9.44 -7.48 -6.06
CA GLN A 88 -9.66 -8.91 -5.97
C GLN A 88 -9.41 -9.42 -4.55
N ALA A 89 -8.40 -8.92 -3.85
CA ALA A 89 -8.15 -9.27 -2.45
C ALA A 89 -9.31 -8.87 -1.53
N LEU A 90 -9.84 -7.65 -1.68
CA LEU A 90 -11.01 -7.18 -0.93
C LEU A 90 -12.27 -7.99 -1.27
N LEU A 91 -12.53 -8.26 -2.55
CA LEU A 91 -13.67 -9.07 -2.99
C LEU A 91 -13.57 -10.52 -2.50
N ASN A 92 -12.36 -11.08 -2.46
CA ASN A 92 -12.12 -12.41 -1.88
C ASN A 92 -12.43 -12.41 -0.38
N ALA A 93 -11.98 -11.40 0.36
CA ALA A 93 -12.26 -11.27 1.79
C ALA A 93 -13.76 -11.11 2.07
N ALA A 94 -14.47 -10.34 1.25
CA ALA A 94 -15.91 -10.09 1.39
C ALA A 94 -16.81 -11.17 0.77
N LYS A 95 -16.25 -12.23 0.16
CA LYS A 95 -17.02 -13.23 -0.57
C LYS A 95 -18.04 -13.93 0.35
N PRO A 96 -19.30 -14.13 -0.08
CA PRO A 96 -20.29 -14.83 0.74
C PRO A 96 -19.77 -16.19 1.25
N GLY A 97 -19.84 -16.39 2.57
CA GLY A 97 -19.40 -17.61 3.23
C GLY A 97 -17.95 -17.59 3.74
N THR A 98 -17.15 -16.56 3.45
CA THR A 98 -15.82 -16.40 4.06
C THR A 98 -15.93 -16.10 5.56
N ARG A 99 -14.99 -16.65 6.33
CA ARG A 99 -14.96 -16.55 7.79
C ARG A 99 -13.52 -16.54 8.28
N GLY A 100 -13.33 -16.06 9.52
CA GLY A 100 -12.02 -16.03 10.16
C GLY A 100 -11.01 -15.20 9.37
N ASN A 101 -9.75 -15.64 9.34
CA ASN A 101 -8.67 -14.89 8.71
C ASN A 101 -8.87 -14.65 7.20
N ALA A 102 -9.61 -15.51 6.51
CA ALA A 102 -9.91 -15.34 5.10
C ALA A 102 -10.86 -14.16 4.81
N ALA A 103 -11.58 -13.66 5.84
CA ALA A 103 -12.46 -12.50 5.73
C ALA A 103 -11.78 -11.18 6.17
N LEU A 104 -10.47 -11.23 6.44
CA LEU A 104 -9.70 -10.09 6.94
C LEU A 104 -8.79 -9.51 5.85
N ALA A 105 -8.56 -8.20 5.93
CA ALA A 105 -7.52 -7.49 5.18
C ALA A 105 -6.67 -6.67 6.15
N GLU A 106 -5.37 -6.59 5.89
CA GLU A 106 -4.50 -5.62 6.55
C GLU A 106 -4.31 -4.43 5.62
N VAL A 107 -4.62 -3.24 6.14
CA VAL A 107 -4.64 -1.99 5.37
C VAL A 107 -3.88 -0.93 6.15
N ARG A 108 -3.18 -0.07 5.42
CA ARG A 108 -2.62 1.18 5.95
C ARG A 108 -3.24 2.38 5.26
N VAL A 109 -3.44 3.43 6.03
CA VAL A 109 -3.90 4.75 5.59
C VAL A 109 -2.80 5.74 5.90
N TYR A 110 -2.53 6.64 4.97
CA TYR A 110 -1.53 7.68 5.20
C TYR A 110 -1.82 8.93 4.37
N ASP A 111 -1.31 10.06 4.86
CA ASP A 111 -1.32 11.32 4.13
C ASP A 111 -0.36 11.25 2.93
N SER A 112 -0.86 11.56 1.74
CA SER A 112 -0.09 11.50 0.49
C SER A 112 0.97 12.60 0.42
N LEU A 113 0.84 13.66 1.23
CA LEU A 113 1.81 14.76 1.31
C LEU A 113 2.98 14.49 2.26
N GLY A 114 2.93 13.37 2.99
CA GLY A 114 3.97 12.95 3.92
C GLY A 114 3.83 13.56 5.32
N ALA A 115 2.66 14.12 5.66
CA ALA A 115 2.38 14.55 7.03
C ALA A 115 2.43 13.37 8.01
N ASP A 116 2.63 13.64 9.31
CA ASP A 116 2.62 12.62 10.36
C ASP A 116 1.17 12.18 10.68
N TYR A 117 0.52 11.62 9.66
CA TYR A 117 -0.81 11.03 9.70
C TYR A 117 -0.74 9.71 8.95
N ALA A 118 -0.35 8.65 9.64
CA ALA A 118 -0.28 7.32 9.07
C ALA A 118 -0.51 6.22 10.12
N PHE A 119 -1.30 5.23 9.76
CA PHE A 119 -1.60 4.10 10.63
C PHE A 119 -1.96 2.85 9.81
N GLN A 120 -1.82 1.70 10.45
CA GLN A 120 -2.17 0.41 9.88
C GLN A 120 -3.07 -0.40 10.82
N GLY A 121 -3.90 -1.25 10.24
CA GLY A 121 -4.82 -2.10 10.97
C GLY A 121 -5.20 -3.36 10.22
N ILE A 122 -5.76 -4.31 10.96
CA ILE A 122 -6.44 -5.48 10.40
C ILE A 122 -7.94 -5.23 10.51
N TYR A 123 -8.67 -5.51 9.44
CA TYR A 123 -10.09 -5.22 9.31
C TYR A 123 -10.85 -6.42 8.76
N SER A 124 -12.08 -6.63 9.18
CA SER A 124 -13.03 -7.44 8.41
C SER A 124 -13.58 -6.62 7.25
N VAL A 125 -13.78 -7.26 6.09
CA VAL A 125 -14.10 -6.56 4.84
C VAL A 125 -15.56 -6.81 4.43
N GLN A 126 -16.28 -5.73 4.13
CA GLN A 126 -17.54 -5.74 3.39
C GLN A 126 -17.37 -4.94 2.09
N MET A 127 -17.90 -5.48 1.00
CA MET A 127 -17.85 -4.88 -0.34
C MET A 127 -19.24 -4.94 -0.97
N ASP A 128 -19.82 -3.77 -1.25
CA ASP A 128 -21.11 -3.64 -1.91
C ASP A 128 -20.95 -2.98 -3.28
N ARG A 129 -21.85 -3.28 -4.21
CA ARG A 129 -21.88 -2.61 -5.51
C ARG A 129 -22.35 -1.15 -5.32
N GLY A 130 -21.53 -0.21 -5.79
CA GLY A 130 -21.88 1.20 -5.91
C GLY A 130 -22.21 1.56 -7.36
N ASN A 131 -22.95 2.66 -7.55
CA ASN A 131 -23.18 3.27 -8.87
C ASN A 131 -23.74 2.27 -9.90
N THR A 132 -24.93 1.72 -9.63
CA THR A 132 -25.54 0.62 -10.40
C THR A 132 -26.51 1.09 -11.49
N GLY A 133 -26.62 2.40 -11.75
CA GLY A 133 -27.44 2.92 -12.84
C GLY A 133 -26.87 2.59 -14.21
N ASN A 134 -27.73 2.58 -15.23
CA ASN A 134 -27.36 2.18 -16.59
C ASN A 134 -26.31 3.09 -17.26
N ALA A 135 -26.22 4.36 -16.84
CA ALA A 135 -25.26 5.33 -17.34
C ALA A 135 -24.12 5.62 -16.34
N ASP A 136 -24.10 4.92 -15.20
CA ASP A 136 -23.12 5.17 -14.15
C ASP A 136 -21.81 4.43 -14.44
N LEU A 137 -20.70 5.05 -14.05
CA LEU A 137 -19.44 4.33 -13.87
C LEU A 137 -19.56 3.45 -12.64
N GLY A 138 -19.65 2.14 -12.85
CA GLY A 138 -19.80 1.17 -11.76
C GLY A 138 -18.65 1.25 -10.76
N GLY A 139 -18.96 1.00 -9.49
CA GLY A 139 -17.97 1.03 -8.42
C GLY A 139 -18.24 -0.01 -7.33
N TRP A 140 -17.44 0.11 -6.28
CA TRP A 140 -17.56 -0.63 -5.04
C TRP A 140 -17.59 0.33 -3.87
N SER A 141 -18.47 0.07 -2.91
CA SER A 141 -18.46 0.70 -1.59
C SER A 141 -17.81 -0.29 -0.62
N ALA A 142 -16.63 0.07 -0.11
CA ALA A 142 -15.88 -0.74 0.84
C ALA A 142 -16.15 -0.24 2.27
N THR A 143 -16.53 -1.15 3.16
CA THR A 143 -16.63 -0.89 4.60
C THR A 143 -15.74 -1.89 5.34
N LEU A 144 -14.73 -1.36 6.01
CA LEU A 144 -13.72 -2.11 6.76
C LEU A 144 -13.93 -1.87 8.25
N THR A 145 -14.22 -2.92 9.00
CA THR A 145 -14.45 -2.85 10.46
C THR A 145 -13.22 -3.35 11.20
N GLY A 146 -12.68 -2.51 12.11
CA GLY A 146 -11.42 -2.77 12.79
C GLY A 146 -11.45 -4.02 13.66
N LYS A 147 -10.40 -4.82 13.56
CA LYS A 147 -10.24 -6.09 14.27
C LYS A 147 -8.94 -6.08 15.07
N GLY A 148 -9.00 -5.46 16.24
CA GLY A 148 -7.86 -5.32 17.15
C GLY A 148 -7.29 -3.90 17.15
N LYS A 149 -6.06 -3.76 17.65
CA LYS A 149 -5.42 -2.45 17.80
C LYS A 149 -4.98 -1.91 16.44
N ILE A 150 -5.26 -0.64 16.19
CA ILE A 150 -4.59 0.13 15.15
C ILE A 150 -3.19 0.51 15.63
N LYS A 151 -2.23 0.44 14.72
CA LYS A 151 -0.83 0.76 14.97
C LYS A 151 -0.47 2.03 14.19
N PRO A 152 -0.08 3.13 14.85
CA PRO A 152 0.57 4.25 14.19
C PRO A 152 1.85 3.77 13.49
N ILE A 153 2.12 4.29 12.29
CA ILE A 153 3.32 3.96 11.53
C ILE A 153 3.98 5.25 11.05
N ALA A 154 5.27 5.17 10.70
CA ALA A 154 5.87 6.24 9.92
C ALA A 154 5.16 6.33 8.56
N ASN A 155 4.88 7.56 8.11
CA ASN A 155 4.23 7.78 6.82
C ASN A 155 5.12 7.21 5.70
N PRO A 156 4.61 6.29 4.87
CA PRO A 156 5.35 5.74 3.74
C PRO A 156 5.47 6.70 2.55
N ALA A 157 4.65 7.77 2.48
CA ALA A 157 4.77 8.79 1.45
C ALA A 157 6.04 9.63 1.64
N PRO A 158 6.72 10.03 0.55
CA PRO A 158 7.82 10.97 0.65
C PRO A 158 7.30 12.32 1.16
N ALA A 159 8.03 12.94 2.09
CA ALA A 159 7.72 14.28 2.57
C ALA A 159 7.68 15.27 1.40
N GLY A 160 6.55 15.93 1.16
CA GLY A 160 6.39 16.95 0.12
C GLY A 160 5.45 16.59 -1.04
N GLY A 161 4.71 15.48 -0.96
CA GLY A 161 3.42 15.38 -1.65
C GLY A 161 3.38 15.43 -3.16
N SER A 162 4.29 14.71 -3.80
CA SER A 162 4.09 14.30 -5.18
C SER A 162 3.95 12.79 -5.21
N PRO A 163 3.03 12.20 -6.00
CA PRO A 163 3.14 10.79 -6.34
C PRO A 163 4.53 10.64 -6.96
N SER A 164 5.42 9.97 -6.24
CA SER A 164 6.79 9.76 -6.72
C SER A 164 6.65 9.12 -8.11
N ALA A 165 7.29 9.73 -9.12
CA ALA A 165 7.26 9.22 -10.48
C ALA A 165 7.62 7.72 -10.48
N PRO A 166 7.18 6.93 -11.47
CA PRO A 166 7.64 5.56 -11.60
C PRO A 166 9.18 5.53 -11.47
N PRO A 167 9.76 4.53 -10.78
CA PRO A 167 11.18 4.53 -10.51
C PRO A 167 11.97 4.72 -11.81
N VAL A 168 13.03 5.50 -11.78
CA VAL A 168 13.88 5.70 -12.96
C VAL A 168 15.19 4.98 -12.73
N LEU A 169 15.48 4.00 -13.57
CA LEU A 169 16.74 3.25 -13.56
C LEU A 169 17.79 4.00 -14.37
N GLY A 170 18.91 4.32 -13.73
CA GLY A 170 20.05 4.99 -14.36
C GLY A 170 21.19 4.03 -14.73
N SER A 171 21.50 3.06 -13.87
CA SER A 171 22.56 2.08 -14.14
C SER A 171 22.44 0.81 -13.30
N ALA A 172 23.09 -0.25 -13.74
CA ALA A 172 23.23 -1.50 -12.99
C ALA A 172 24.66 -2.04 -13.15
N ALA A 173 25.31 -2.38 -12.03
CA ALA A 173 26.68 -2.85 -12.00
C ALA A 173 26.88 -3.99 -10.95
N PRO A 174 27.73 -5.00 -11.23
CA PRO A 174 28.48 -5.19 -12.47
C PRO A 174 27.57 -5.56 -13.65
N SER A 175 28.01 -5.22 -14.87
CA SER A 175 27.44 -5.78 -16.09
C SER A 175 27.89 -7.24 -16.23
N ALA A 176 27.10 -8.06 -16.93
CA ALA A 176 27.40 -9.47 -17.15
C ALA A 176 27.58 -10.29 -15.85
N ALA A 177 26.85 -9.95 -14.79
CA ALA A 177 26.80 -10.76 -13.57
C ALA A 177 26.12 -12.12 -13.87
N ALA A 178 26.67 -13.20 -13.32
CA ALA A 178 26.15 -14.56 -13.50
C ALA A 178 24.94 -14.79 -12.59
N ALA A 179 24.24 -15.91 -12.79
CA ALA A 179 23.15 -16.30 -11.92
C ALA A 179 23.65 -16.49 -10.48
N GLY A 180 22.99 -15.85 -9.51
CA GLY A 180 23.40 -15.87 -8.09
C GLY A 180 24.33 -14.73 -7.69
N ASP A 181 24.88 -13.98 -8.64
CA ASP A 181 25.68 -12.79 -8.35
C ASP A 181 24.81 -11.60 -7.95
N ILE A 182 25.43 -10.67 -7.21
CA ILE A 182 24.80 -9.44 -6.77
C ILE A 182 24.96 -8.36 -7.85
N VAL A 183 23.86 -7.71 -8.21
CA VAL A 183 23.84 -6.49 -9.02
C VAL A 183 23.33 -5.31 -8.20
N THR A 184 24.08 -4.21 -8.23
CA THR A 184 23.67 -2.92 -7.67
C THR A 184 23.00 -2.09 -8.74
N ILE A 185 21.74 -1.76 -8.52
CA ILE A 185 20.90 -0.94 -9.40
C ILE A 185 20.82 0.46 -8.79
N LYS A 186 21.19 1.48 -9.58
CA LYS A 186 21.09 2.89 -9.20
C LYS A 186 20.03 3.62 -10.01
N GLY A 187 19.35 4.55 -9.36
CA GLY A 187 18.23 5.27 -9.93
C GLY A 187 17.60 6.25 -8.96
N SER A 188 16.31 6.46 -9.08
CA SER A 188 15.49 7.26 -8.16
C SER A 188 14.10 6.66 -7.99
N GLY A 189 13.44 6.97 -6.87
CA GLY A 189 12.06 6.51 -6.59
C GLY A 189 12.00 5.06 -6.10
N PHE A 190 13.04 4.58 -5.40
CA PHE A 190 13.07 3.22 -4.84
C PHE A 190 12.53 3.12 -3.41
N ALA A 191 12.26 4.25 -2.75
CA ALA A 191 11.65 4.26 -1.43
C ALA A 191 10.27 3.57 -1.47
N GLY A 192 10.11 2.45 -0.78
CA GLY A 192 8.86 1.67 -0.75
C GLY A 192 8.84 0.43 -1.66
N VAL A 193 9.89 0.18 -2.45
CA VAL A 193 10.05 -1.08 -3.21
C VAL A 193 10.38 -2.22 -2.24
N LEU A 194 9.40 -3.01 -1.81
CA LEU A 194 9.61 -4.10 -0.83
C LEU A 194 9.25 -5.49 -1.36
N LEU A 195 8.82 -5.61 -2.61
CA LEU A 195 8.41 -6.91 -3.16
C LEU A 195 9.60 -7.69 -3.68
N ALA A 196 9.81 -8.93 -3.23
CA ALA A 196 10.84 -9.82 -3.79
C ALA A 196 10.74 -9.96 -5.33
N THR A 197 9.54 -9.80 -5.87
CA THR A 197 9.25 -9.83 -7.31
C THR A 197 9.31 -8.46 -8.00
N ALA A 198 9.63 -7.38 -7.28
CA ALA A 198 9.65 -6.01 -7.82
C ALA A 198 10.75 -5.82 -8.87
N VAL A 199 11.89 -6.48 -8.70
CA VAL A 199 13.00 -6.40 -9.66
C VAL A 199 12.94 -7.62 -10.57
N LYS A 200 12.90 -7.39 -11.88
CA LYS A 200 13.06 -8.44 -12.90
C LYS A 200 14.31 -8.19 -13.72
N VAL A 201 15.00 -9.28 -14.06
CA VAL A 201 16.12 -9.28 -15.01
C VAL A 201 15.67 -10.09 -16.22
N GLY A 202 15.29 -9.39 -17.30
CA GLY A 202 14.52 -9.98 -18.39
C GLY A 202 13.11 -10.34 -17.94
N ALA A 203 12.68 -11.59 -18.17
CA ALA A 203 11.36 -12.08 -17.75
C ALA A 203 11.33 -12.65 -16.32
N THR A 204 12.49 -12.86 -15.70
CA THR A 204 12.62 -13.59 -14.43
C THR A 204 12.81 -12.62 -13.26
N SER A 205 12.05 -12.82 -12.18
CA SER A 205 12.21 -12.05 -10.94
C SER A 205 13.54 -12.35 -10.26
N ALA A 206 14.17 -11.33 -9.67
CA ALA A 206 15.35 -11.48 -8.84
C ALA A 206 15.11 -12.45 -7.67
N THR A 207 16.15 -13.20 -7.28
CA THR A 207 16.02 -14.19 -6.19
C THR A 207 15.97 -13.54 -4.82
N SER A 208 16.60 -12.38 -4.66
CA SER A 208 16.46 -11.52 -3.49
C SER A 208 16.66 -10.06 -3.87
N ILE A 209 16.08 -9.16 -3.07
CA ILE A 209 16.25 -7.72 -3.21
C ILE A 209 16.50 -7.10 -1.83
N SER A 210 17.28 -6.02 -1.80
CA SER A 210 17.51 -5.17 -0.64
C SER A 210 17.54 -3.72 -1.10
N VAL A 211 16.60 -2.92 -0.64
CA VAL A 211 16.61 -1.47 -0.90
C VAL A 211 17.53 -0.82 0.12
N VAL A 212 18.64 -0.26 -0.37
CA VAL A 212 19.64 0.42 0.47
C VAL A 212 19.22 1.87 0.72
N GLY A 213 18.48 2.47 -0.20
CA GLY A 213 17.89 3.80 -0.08
C GLY A 213 17.11 4.18 -1.34
N ASP A 214 16.59 5.41 -1.39
CA ASP A 214 15.72 5.86 -2.49
C ASP A 214 16.39 5.83 -3.89
N SER A 215 17.72 5.80 -3.94
CA SER A 215 18.49 5.78 -5.17
C SER A 215 19.29 4.50 -5.42
N THR A 216 19.23 3.51 -4.52
CA THR A 216 20.01 2.27 -4.64
C THR A 216 19.23 1.02 -4.22
N ILE A 217 19.14 0.04 -5.12
CA ILE A 217 18.67 -1.32 -4.86
C ILE A 217 19.82 -2.29 -5.09
N VAL A 218 19.95 -3.28 -4.22
CA VAL A 218 20.82 -4.45 -4.42
C VAL A 218 19.92 -5.64 -4.71
N ALA A 219 20.15 -6.33 -5.82
CA ALA A 219 19.36 -7.48 -6.23
C ALA A 219 20.28 -8.66 -6.61
N VAL A 220 19.81 -9.89 -6.42
CA VAL A 220 20.54 -11.09 -6.87
C VAL A 220 19.99 -11.55 -8.22
N VAL A 221 20.90 -11.74 -9.18
CA VAL A 221 20.56 -12.10 -10.56
C VAL A 221 19.94 -13.51 -10.59
N PRO A 222 18.74 -13.68 -11.15
CA PRO A 222 18.09 -14.98 -11.20
C PRO A 222 18.69 -15.89 -12.30
N ALA A 223 18.40 -17.18 -12.21
CA ALA A 223 18.82 -18.17 -13.20
C ALA A 223 18.27 -17.87 -14.61
N GLY A 224 19.04 -18.24 -15.64
CA GLY A 224 18.66 -18.16 -17.05
C GLY A 224 19.81 -17.72 -17.95
N SER A 225 19.60 -17.78 -19.27
CA SER A 225 20.65 -17.69 -20.28
C SER A 225 21.39 -16.35 -20.32
N ALA A 226 22.69 -16.41 -20.61
CA ALA A 226 23.50 -15.23 -20.92
C ALA A 226 22.93 -14.46 -22.11
N GLY A 227 23.08 -13.14 -22.10
CA GLY A 227 22.62 -12.26 -23.18
C GLY A 227 21.74 -11.11 -22.70
N SER A 228 21.01 -10.51 -23.65
CA SER A 228 20.15 -9.35 -23.37
C SER A 228 19.05 -9.69 -22.37
N ALA A 229 19.03 -9.01 -21.23
CA ALA A 229 18.07 -9.21 -20.15
C ALA A 229 17.78 -7.87 -19.46
N PRO A 230 16.91 -7.02 -20.02
CA PRO A 230 16.65 -5.69 -19.48
C PRO A 230 16.11 -5.75 -18.05
N ILE A 231 16.54 -4.81 -17.21
CA ILE A 231 16.11 -4.71 -15.83
C ILE A 231 14.88 -3.81 -15.74
N THR A 232 13.87 -4.25 -14.99
CA THR A 232 12.72 -3.42 -14.61
C THR A 232 12.50 -3.50 -13.12
N VAL A 233 12.12 -2.37 -12.52
CA VAL A 233 11.72 -2.26 -11.12
C VAL A 233 10.28 -1.79 -11.07
N THR A 234 9.42 -2.54 -10.37
CA THR A 234 8.03 -2.16 -10.16
C THR A 234 7.84 -1.62 -8.75
N HIS A 235 7.46 -0.35 -8.66
CA HIS A 235 6.99 0.23 -7.42
C HIS A 235 5.55 -0.20 -7.17
N PRO A 236 5.18 -0.58 -5.94
CA PRO A 236 3.81 -0.99 -5.63
C PRO A 236 2.76 0.08 -5.93
N THR A 237 3.10 1.35 -5.73
CA THR A 237 2.18 2.49 -5.91
C THR A 237 2.45 3.28 -7.20
N ASN A 238 3.72 3.36 -7.65
CA ASN A 238 4.14 4.29 -8.70
C ASN A 238 4.31 3.61 -10.07
N GLY A 239 4.08 2.29 -10.16
CA GLY A 239 4.16 1.54 -11.41
C GLY A 239 5.58 1.08 -11.79
N ALA A 240 5.73 0.64 -13.03
CA ALA A 240 6.99 0.09 -13.54
C ALA A 240 7.96 1.17 -14.02
N SER A 241 9.25 0.95 -13.78
CA SER A 241 10.33 1.79 -14.28
C SER A 241 10.47 1.76 -15.80
N ASN A 242 11.35 2.62 -16.33
CA ASN A 242 11.95 2.37 -17.64
C ASN A 242 12.66 1.01 -17.65
N ALA A 243 12.67 0.35 -18.82
CA ALA A 243 13.48 -0.84 -19.03
C ALA A 243 14.95 -0.43 -19.18
N LEU A 244 15.79 -0.79 -18.23
CA LEU A 244 17.22 -0.53 -18.28
C LEU A 244 17.89 -1.62 -19.13
N PRO A 245 18.54 -1.30 -20.25
CA PRO A 245 19.32 -2.28 -21.01
C PRO A 245 20.39 -2.90 -20.12
N TYR A 246 20.40 -4.23 -20.04
CA TYR A 246 21.35 -4.98 -19.24
C TYR A 246 21.70 -6.30 -19.93
N THR A 247 22.96 -6.73 -19.79
CA THR A 247 23.45 -8.00 -20.33
C THR A 247 23.77 -8.92 -19.16
N ARG A 248 23.11 -10.08 -19.11
CA ARG A 248 23.35 -11.12 -18.12
C ARG A 248 24.57 -11.95 -18.50
N GLY A 249 25.38 -12.31 -17.49
CA GLY A 249 26.52 -13.21 -17.63
C GLY A 249 26.11 -14.67 -17.83
N ALA A 250 27.08 -15.50 -18.21
CA ALA A 250 26.94 -16.95 -18.31
C ALA A 250 27.10 -17.63 -16.95
#